data_AF-A0A7Y6BTX8-F1
#
_entry.id   AF-A0A7Y6BTX8-F1
#
_cell.length_a   1.000
_cell.length_b   1.000
_cell.length_c   1.000
_cell.angle_alpha   90.00
_cell.angle_beta   90.00
_cell.angle_gamma   90.00
#
_symmetry.space_group_name_H-M   'P 1'
#
loop_
_entity.id
_entity.type
_entity.pdbx_description
1 polymer ?
#
loop_
_entity_poly.entity_id
_entity_poly.type
_entity_poly.pdbx_seq_one_letter_code
_entity_poly.pdbx_strand_id
1 'polypeptide(L)'
;MKKLSRGFLSVVISGVLLLSACEKSSDTYVPDSSEESISDTSQTPSPSNTPVSQIPTSSTSPTESEILINPKGLELKEISAANFEKGIFIDFDRYKKSFFNDDIISKFKSNIEAVVENNKEKFGKYLYEGSRKESIFFSEEDVQYMFYDLDLLEKIKIDGREQIRVGIQYAKKYADERIENTAITYFFTKNKEGKWRIENID
;
A
#
# COMPACT_ATOMS: atom_id res chain seq x y z
N MET A 1 -4.73 13.24 -58.86
CA MET A 1 -3.52 12.52 -59.31
C MET A 1 -2.29 13.35 -58.97
N LYS A 2 -1.23 12.68 -58.45
CA LYS A 2 0.14 13.16 -58.11
C LYS A 2 0.24 14.08 -56.87
N LYS A 3 1.18 13.92 -55.91
CA LYS A 3 2.17 12.88 -55.54
C LYS A 3 2.60 13.18 -54.08
N LEU A 4 2.96 12.12 -53.34
CA LEU A 4 3.60 12.15 -52.01
C LEU A 4 4.93 12.92 -51.98
N SER A 5 5.31 13.43 -50.80
CA SER A 5 6.69 13.27 -50.31
C SER A 5 6.75 13.28 -48.78
N ARG A 6 7.38 12.23 -48.25
CA ARG A 6 7.76 11.99 -46.85
C ARG A 6 9.03 12.79 -46.52
N GLY A 7 9.16 13.21 -45.27
CA GLY A 7 10.43 13.64 -44.67
C GLY A 7 10.60 13.00 -43.31
N PHE A 8 11.34 11.88 -43.26
CA PHE A 8 11.97 11.36 -42.04
C PHE A 8 13.34 12.05 -41.89
N LEU A 9 13.79 12.28 -40.65
CA LEU A 9 15.18 12.32 -40.13
C LEU A 9 15.15 13.12 -38.82
N SER A 10 15.93 12.88 -37.76
CA SER A 10 16.82 11.80 -37.34
C SER A 10 17.19 12.19 -35.90
N VAL A 11 17.13 11.25 -34.96
CA VAL A 11 17.62 11.41 -33.59
C VAL A 11 19.14 11.29 -33.59
N VAL A 12 19.85 12.13 -32.82
CA VAL A 12 21.24 11.88 -32.41
C VAL A 12 21.31 11.93 -30.89
N ILE A 13 21.66 10.78 -30.32
CA ILE A 13 21.96 10.52 -28.92
C ILE A 13 23.46 10.76 -28.71
N SER A 14 23.83 11.47 -27.65
CA SER A 14 25.15 11.50 -27.02
C SER A 14 24.95 12.17 -25.66
N GLY A 15 25.31 11.65 -24.50
CA GLY A 15 26.08 10.49 -24.06
C GLY A 15 26.48 10.83 -22.63
N VAL A 16 25.90 10.16 -21.63
CA VAL A 16 26.21 10.40 -20.21
C VAL A 16 27.38 9.49 -19.82
N LEU A 17 28.51 10.09 -19.45
CA LEU A 17 29.60 9.39 -18.78
C LEU A 17 29.33 9.41 -17.26
N LEU A 18 29.04 8.23 -16.72
CA LEU A 18 29.04 7.94 -15.30
C LEU A 18 30.48 7.63 -14.86
N LEU A 19 30.95 8.28 -13.79
CA LEU A 19 32.07 7.80 -13.00
C LEU A 19 31.54 7.41 -11.62
N SER A 20 31.64 6.11 -11.35
CA SER A 20 31.43 5.46 -10.06
C SER A 20 32.60 5.71 -9.12
N ALA A 21 32.32 5.80 -7.82
CA ALA A 21 33.25 5.38 -6.78
C ALA A 21 32.47 4.75 -5.63
N CYS A 22 32.70 3.46 -5.43
CA CYS A 22 32.41 2.72 -4.21
C CYS A 22 33.34 3.19 -3.10
N GLU A 23 32.84 3.35 -1.88
CA GLU A 23 33.67 3.11 -0.71
C GLU A 23 32.87 2.37 0.37
N LYS A 24 33.61 1.50 1.05
CA LYS A 24 33.19 0.26 1.70
C LYS A 24 33.29 0.49 3.21
N SER A 25 32.18 0.43 3.95
CA SER A 25 32.23 0.41 5.41
C SER A 25 32.05 -1.02 5.90
N SER A 26 33.12 -1.63 6.38
CA SER A 26 33.07 -2.83 7.22
C SER A 26 33.45 -2.42 8.63
N ASP A 27 32.48 -2.40 9.54
CA ASP A 27 32.76 -2.43 10.98
C ASP A 27 31.88 -3.50 11.62
N THR A 28 32.55 -4.61 11.94
CA THR A 28 32.07 -5.70 12.76
C THR A 28 32.06 -5.23 14.22
N TYR A 29 30.87 -5.12 14.82
CA TYR A 29 30.71 -4.94 16.26
C TYR A 29 30.24 -6.27 16.85
N VAL A 30 31.09 -6.88 17.69
CA VAL A 30 30.74 -7.97 18.60
C VAL A 30 30.60 -7.36 19.99
N PRO A 31 29.51 -7.64 20.72
CA PRO A 31 29.56 -7.73 22.16
C PRO A 31 29.33 -9.17 22.61
N ASP A 32 30.34 -9.64 23.31
CA ASP A 32 30.43 -10.83 24.14
C ASP A 32 29.46 -10.76 25.33
N SER A 33 28.80 -11.88 25.64
CA SER A 33 28.18 -12.17 26.93
C SER A 33 27.79 -13.65 26.97
N SER A 34 28.72 -14.47 27.46
CA SER A 34 28.47 -15.51 28.47
C SER A 34 27.52 -14.99 29.58
N GLU A 35 26.73 -15.77 30.32
CA GLU A 35 26.94 -17.11 30.86
C GLU A 35 25.60 -17.68 31.40
N GLU A 36 25.58 -19.01 31.47
CA GLU A 36 24.75 -19.96 32.21
C GLU A 36 23.92 -19.48 33.43
N SER A 37 22.74 -20.10 33.68
CA SER A 37 22.69 -21.34 34.47
C SER A 37 21.26 -21.76 34.83
N ILE A 38 21.07 -23.08 34.90
CA ILE A 38 19.87 -23.85 35.18
C ILE A 38 19.86 -24.16 36.68
N SER A 39 18.69 -24.18 37.32
CA SER A 39 18.45 -25.06 38.48
C SER A 39 16.97 -25.33 38.71
N ASP A 40 16.61 -26.61 38.55
CA ASP A 40 15.38 -27.27 38.98
C ASP A 40 15.08 -27.12 40.48
N THR A 41 13.80 -27.23 40.87
CA THR A 41 13.28 -28.37 41.69
C THR A 41 11.81 -28.13 42.11
N SER A 42 10.94 -28.95 41.52
CA SER A 42 9.83 -29.75 42.10
C SER A 42 8.98 -29.22 43.27
N GLN A 43 7.65 -29.19 43.10
CA GLN A 43 6.68 -30.02 43.87
C GLN A 43 5.21 -29.80 43.43
N THR A 44 4.50 -30.90 43.23
CA THR A 44 3.03 -31.08 43.18
C THR A 44 2.79 -32.47 43.83
N PRO A 45 1.60 -32.89 44.34
CA PRO A 45 0.25 -32.34 44.18
C PRO A 45 -0.64 -32.35 45.45
N SER A 46 -1.79 -31.65 45.41
CA SER A 46 -3.11 -32.23 45.77
C SER A 46 -4.25 -31.20 45.76
N PRO A 47 -5.52 -31.64 45.62
CA PRO A 47 -6.55 -30.96 44.82
C PRO A 47 -7.62 -30.25 45.66
N SER A 48 -8.30 -29.26 45.06
CA SER A 48 -9.70 -28.97 45.37
C SER A 48 -10.37 -28.09 44.31
N ASN A 49 -11.66 -28.36 44.14
CA ASN A 49 -12.52 -27.94 43.05
C ASN A 49 -12.91 -26.45 43.07
N THR A 50 -13.16 -25.93 41.85
CA THR A 50 -13.81 -24.69 41.37
C THR A 50 -15.09 -24.26 42.14
N PRO A 51 -15.71 -23.07 41.90
CA PRO A 51 -15.36 -21.94 41.03
C PRO A 51 -15.55 -20.52 41.67
N VAL A 52 -15.07 -19.46 41.01
CA VAL A 52 -15.86 -18.24 40.66
C VAL A 52 -14.94 -17.18 40.04
N SER A 53 -15.43 -16.71 38.90
CA SER A 53 -14.94 -15.64 38.05
C SER A 53 -14.77 -14.30 38.78
N GLN A 54 -13.63 -13.63 38.58
CA GLN A 54 -13.50 -12.18 38.47
C GLN A 54 -12.06 -11.84 38.04
N ILE A 55 -11.83 -11.87 36.72
CA ILE A 55 -10.67 -11.21 36.13
C ILE A 55 -10.97 -9.71 36.15
N PRO A 56 -10.06 -8.84 36.63
CA PRO A 56 -10.27 -7.40 36.60
C PRO A 56 -10.43 -6.95 35.15
N THR A 57 -11.61 -6.40 34.85
CA THR A 57 -11.89 -5.70 33.59
C THR A 57 -10.79 -4.68 33.37
N SER A 58 -9.85 -5.01 32.48
CA SER A 58 -8.92 -4.04 31.95
C SER A 58 -9.76 -3.02 31.21
N SER A 59 -9.97 -1.86 31.82
CA SER A 59 -10.48 -0.68 31.14
C SER A 59 -9.40 -0.22 30.18
N THR A 60 -9.37 -0.80 28.99
CA THR A 60 -8.59 -0.30 27.89
C THR A 60 -9.16 1.07 27.53
N SER A 61 -8.35 2.11 27.72
CA SER A 61 -8.57 3.44 27.17
C SER A 61 -9.00 3.35 25.70
N PRO A 62 -9.90 4.24 25.22
CA PRO A 62 -10.40 4.17 23.85
C PRO A 62 -9.28 4.58 22.90
N THR A 63 -8.56 3.61 22.35
CA THR A 63 -7.76 3.83 21.16
C THR A 63 -8.74 4.09 20.02
N GLU A 64 -8.78 5.36 19.60
CA GLU A 64 -9.70 6.03 18.67
C GLU A 64 -9.54 5.54 17.21
N SER A 65 -9.54 4.22 16.99
CA SER A 65 -9.43 3.59 15.66
C SER A 65 -10.81 3.13 15.18
N GLU A 66 -11.22 3.58 14.00
CA GLU A 66 -12.42 3.11 13.31
C GLU A 66 -11.99 2.15 12.18
N ILE A 67 -12.20 0.84 12.35
CA ILE A 67 -11.83 -0.18 11.36
C ILE A 67 -13.09 -0.67 10.65
N LEU A 68 -13.12 -0.59 9.32
CA LEU A 68 -14.20 -1.13 8.49
C LEU A 68 -13.84 -2.46 7.83
N ILE A 69 -12.61 -2.59 7.36
CA ILE A 69 -12.08 -3.83 6.76
C ILE A 69 -10.75 -4.14 7.44
N ASN A 70 -10.66 -5.34 8.00
CA ASN A 70 -9.42 -5.85 8.58
C ASN A 70 -8.78 -6.84 7.60
N PRO A 71 -7.50 -6.65 7.21
CA PRO A 71 -6.83 -7.54 6.27
C PRO A 71 -6.56 -8.94 6.85
N LYS A 72 -6.67 -9.12 8.18
CA LYS A 72 -6.38 -10.40 8.83
C LYS A 72 -7.35 -11.49 8.37
N GLY A 73 -6.81 -12.46 7.62
CA GLY A 73 -7.57 -13.59 7.09
C GLY A 73 -8.23 -13.34 5.74
N LEU A 74 -7.96 -12.20 5.10
CA LEU A 74 -8.31 -11.99 3.69
C LEU A 74 -7.24 -12.64 2.81
N GLU A 75 -7.67 -13.52 1.92
CA GLU A 75 -6.81 -14.06 0.87
C GLU A 75 -6.91 -13.17 -0.38
N LEU A 76 -5.79 -13.01 -1.09
CA LEU A 76 -5.78 -12.32 -2.37
C LEU A 76 -6.61 -13.12 -3.37
N LYS A 77 -7.57 -12.46 -4.00
CA LYS A 77 -8.34 -13.10 -5.07
C LYS A 77 -7.42 -13.34 -6.26
N GLU A 78 -7.31 -14.59 -6.69
CA GLU A 78 -6.51 -14.93 -7.86
C GLU A 78 -7.24 -14.55 -9.16
N ILE A 79 -6.73 -13.53 -9.86
CA ILE A 79 -7.14 -13.19 -11.21
C ILE A 79 -6.27 -13.96 -12.20
N SER A 80 -6.91 -14.66 -13.13
CA SER A 80 -6.25 -15.33 -14.25
C SER A 80 -6.26 -14.46 -15.50
N ALA A 81 -5.43 -14.80 -16.50
CA ALA A 81 -5.39 -14.06 -17.76
C ALA A 81 -6.75 -14.01 -18.48
N ALA A 82 -7.55 -15.08 -18.35
CA ALA A 82 -8.89 -15.16 -18.95
C ALA A 82 -9.92 -14.24 -18.27
N ASN A 83 -9.70 -13.89 -17.00
CA ASN A 83 -10.61 -13.07 -16.21
C ASN A 83 -10.11 -11.63 -16.04
N PHE A 84 -8.93 -11.31 -16.60
CA PHE A 84 -8.35 -9.99 -16.49
C PHE A 84 -9.09 -9.00 -17.39
N GLU A 85 -9.52 -7.88 -16.81
CA GLU A 85 -10.08 -6.75 -17.54
C GLU A 85 -9.40 -5.47 -17.07
N LYS A 86 -8.85 -4.69 -18.00
CA LYS A 86 -8.23 -3.41 -17.67
C LYS A 86 -9.29 -2.45 -17.13
N GLY A 87 -9.13 -1.94 -15.91
CA GLY A 87 -10.11 -1.01 -15.33
C GLY A 87 -10.19 -1.02 -13.81
N ILE A 88 -11.27 -0.43 -13.31
CA ILE A 88 -11.62 -0.37 -11.88
C ILE A 88 -13.00 -1.00 -11.71
N PHE A 89 -13.06 -2.05 -10.89
CA PHE A 89 -14.24 -2.90 -10.67
C PHE A 89 -14.66 -2.90 -9.20
N ILE A 90 -14.42 -1.78 -8.51
CA ILE A 90 -14.74 -1.60 -7.09
C ILE A 90 -16.02 -0.78 -6.95
N ASP A 91 -16.98 -1.31 -6.20
CA ASP A 91 -18.19 -0.60 -5.82
C ASP A 91 -17.95 0.20 -4.53
N PHE A 92 -17.40 1.41 -4.69
CA PHE A 92 -17.04 2.28 -3.58
C PHE A 92 -18.22 2.70 -2.69
N ASP A 93 -19.44 2.70 -3.22
CA ASP A 93 -20.62 3.11 -2.47
C ASP A 93 -20.89 2.16 -1.29
N ARG A 94 -20.52 0.89 -1.41
CA ARG A 94 -20.65 -0.12 -0.34
C ARG A 94 -19.79 0.19 0.89
N TYR A 95 -18.69 0.91 0.71
CA TYR A 95 -17.71 1.20 1.76
C TYR A 95 -17.88 2.59 2.37
N LYS A 96 -18.87 3.37 1.91
CA LYS A 96 -19.09 4.74 2.38
C LYS A 96 -19.30 4.79 3.90
N LYS A 97 -18.49 5.63 4.55
CA LYS A 97 -18.56 5.95 5.98
C LYS A 97 -18.29 7.43 6.21
N SER A 98 -18.42 7.87 7.46
CA SER A 98 -18.09 9.24 7.89
C SER A 98 -16.69 9.68 7.43
N PHE A 99 -15.69 8.81 7.63
CA PHE A 99 -14.30 9.07 7.27
C PHE A 99 -13.96 8.70 5.81
N PHE A 100 -14.59 7.66 5.25
CA PHE A 100 -14.42 7.26 3.85
C PHE A 100 -15.62 7.75 3.02
N ASN A 101 -15.66 9.05 2.81
CA ASN A 101 -16.76 9.77 2.14
C ASN A 101 -16.40 10.11 0.69
N ASP A 102 -17.32 10.80 -0.01
CA ASP A 102 -17.15 11.16 -1.43
C ASP A 102 -15.87 11.96 -1.72
N ASP A 103 -15.39 12.76 -0.77
CA ASP A 103 -14.16 13.54 -0.93
C ASP A 103 -12.90 12.66 -0.93
N ILE A 104 -12.86 11.61 -0.09
CA ILE A 104 -11.77 10.63 -0.08
C ILE A 104 -11.89 9.69 -1.28
N ILE A 105 -13.09 9.15 -1.50
CA ILE A 105 -13.38 8.21 -2.60
C ILE A 105 -13.01 8.84 -3.95
N SER A 106 -13.40 10.09 -4.20
CA SER A 106 -13.09 10.76 -5.47
C SER A 106 -11.60 10.95 -5.69
N LYS A 107 -10.82 11.30 -4.65
CA LYS A 107 -9.36 11.41 -4.75
C LYS A 107 -8.71 10.06 -5.00
N PHE A 108 -9.13 9.06 -4.23
CA PHE A 108 -8.62 7.70 -4.36
C PHE A 108 -8.89 7.15 -5.75
N LYS A 109 -10.16 7.15 -6.18
CA LYS A 109 -10.61 6.70 -7.49
C LYS A 109 -9.89 7.43 -8.62
N SER A 110 -9.80 8.76 -8.56
CA SER A 110 -9.10 9.53 -9.60
C SER A 110 -7.61 9.21 -9.69
N ASN A 111 -6.96 8.82 -8.58
CA ASN A 111 -5.55 8.43 -8.60
C ASN A 111 -5.38 7.03 -9.22
N ILE A 112 -6.18 6.04 -8.87
CA ILE A 112 -6.13 4.71 -9.50
C ILE A 112 -6.63 4.72 -10.96
N GLU A 113 -7.56 5.61 -11.32
CA GLU A 113 -7.93 5.86 -12.73
C GLU A 113 -6.74 6.35 -13.53
N ALA A 114 -5.91 7.22 -12.94
CA ALA A 114 -4.71 7.72 -13.60
C ALA A 114 -3.69 6.60 -13.86
N VAL A 115 -3.61 5.60 -12.98
CA VAL A 115 -2.79 4.40 -13.20
C VAL A 115 -3.31 3.62 -14.40
N VAL A 116 -4.62 3.33 -14.46
CA VAL A 116 -5.25 2.62 -15.59
C VAL A 116 -5.06 3.38 -16.91
N GLU A 117 -5.16 4.70 -16.89
CA GLU A 117 -4.99 5.58 -18.05
C GLU A 117 -3.53 5.82 -18.45
N ASN A 118 -2.56 5.32 -17.68
CA ASN A 118 -1.13 5.64 -17.82
C ASN A 118 -0.85 7.17 -17.81
N ASN A 119 -1.50 7.90 -16.91
CA ASN A 119 -1.47 9.36 -16.83
C ASN A 119 -0.75 9.85 -15.55
N LYS A 120 0.56 10.10 -15.66
CA LYS A 120 1.41 10.55 -14.54
C LYS A 120 0.95 11.89 -13.93
N GLU A 121 0.46 12.81 -14.75
CA GLU A 121 0.00 14.12 -14.28
C GLU A 121 -1.29 13.98 -13.44
N LYS A 122 -2.27 13.21 -13.94
CA LYS A 122 -3.51 12.92 -13.19
C LYS A 122 -3.22 12.15 -11.90
N PHE A 123 -2.22 11.27 -11.91
CA PHE A 123 -1.78 10.52 -10.73
C PHE A 123 -1.27 11.47 -9.63
N GLY A 124 -0.41 12.44 -9.98
CA GLY A 124 0.16 13.40 -9.03
C GLY A 124 -0.84 14.37 -8.40
N LYS A 125 -2.02 14.57 -9.00
CA LYS A 125 -2.99 15.62 -8.63
C LYS A 125 -3.38 15.67 -7.14
N TYR A 126 -3.50 14.51 -6.50
CA TYR A 126 -3.95 14.40 -5.11
C TYR A 126 -2.90 13.86 -4.15
N LEU A 127 -1.68 13.66 -4.64
CA LEU A 127 -0.55 13.36 -3.80
C LEU A 127 -0.22 14.56 -2.91
N TYR A 128 0.36 14.27 -1.76
CA TYR A 128 0.96 15.28 -0.91
C TYR A 128 2.12 15.95 -1.64
N GLU A 129 2.31 17.26 -1.45
CA GLU A 129 3.36 18.01 -2.13
C GLU A 129 4.74 17.41 -1.82
N GLY A 130 5.54 17.17 -2.86
CA GLY A 130 6.86 16.55 -2.74
C GLY A 130 6.84 15.01 -2.66
N SER A 131 5.67 14.37 -2.65
CA SER A 131 5.57 12.92 -2.75
C SER A 131 5.99 12.46 -4.15
N ARG A 132 6.97 11.54 -4.22
CA ARG A 132 7.42 10.88 -5.45
C ARG A 132 7.03 9.42 -5.39
N LYS A 133 5.90 9.08 -6.01
CA LYS A 133 5.27 7.76 -5.94
C LYS A 133 4.98 7.16 -7.32
N GLU A 134 5.35 7.87 -8.37
CA GLU A 134 5.12 7.47 -9.76
C GLU A 134 5.83 6.16 -10.09
N SER A 135 7.00 5.89 -9.51
CA SER A 135 7.74 4.65 -9.76
C SER A 135 7.00 3.38 -9.33
N ILE A 136 5.98 3.49 -8.46
CA ILE A 136 5.17 2.35 -8.01
C ILE A 136 4.37 1.76 -9.17
N PHE A 137 3.85 2.61 -10.06
CA PHE A 137 2.95 2.18 -11.15
C PHE A 137 3.48 2.49 -12.55
N PHE A 138 4.52 3.32 -12.68
CA PHE A 138 5.01 3.79 -13.97
C PHE A 138 6.50 3.53 -14.19
N SER A 139 7.08 2.56 -13.48
CA SER A 139 8.45 2.08 -13.69
C SER A 139 8.54 1.01 -14.77
N GLU A 140 7.46 0.25 -14.96
CA GLU A 140 7.35 -0.83 -15.94
C GLU A 140 6.56 -0.33 -17.16
N GLU A 141 7.07 -0.58 -18.37
CA GLU A 141 6.39 -0.24 -19.62
C GLU A 141 5.29 -1.27 -19.94
N ASP A 142 4.23 -0.82 -20.62
CA ASP A 142 3.12 -1.65 -21.12
C ASP A 142 2.37 -2.51 -20.09
N VAL A 143 2.51 -2.22 -18.79
CA VAL A 143 1.72 -2.87 -17.75
C VAL A 143 0.28 -2.35 -17.73
N GLN A 144 -0.68 -3.26 -17.71
CA GLN A 144 -2.10 -2.94 -17.54
C GLN A 144 -2.56 -3.31 -16.13
N TYR A 145 -3.54 -2.57 -15.62
CA TYR A 145 -4.02 -2.72 -14.24
C TYR A 145 -5.51 -3.03 -14.19
N MET A 146 -5.87 -3.96 -13.31
CA MET A 146 -7.24 -4.27 -12.90
C MET A 146 -7.35 -4.10 -11.39
N PHE A 147 -8.07 -3.08 -10.93
CA PHE A 147 -8.36 -2.86 -9.52
C PHE A 147 -9.72 -3.46 -9.17
N TYR A 148 -9.84 -4.34 -8.17
CA TYR A 148 -11.06 -5.16 -8.03
C TYR A 148 -11.61 -5.33 -6.61
N ASP A 149 -10.87 -5.03 -5.54
CA ASP A 149 -11.41 -5.08 -4.17
C ASP A 149 -10.65 -4.18 -3.20
N LEU A 150 -11.25 -3.90 -2.04
CA LEU A 150 -10.58 -3.30 -0.88
C LEU A 150 -10.32 -4.36 0.19
N ASP A 151 -9.08 -4.43 0.68
CA ASP A 151 -8.65 -5.39 1.71
C ASP A 151 -8.26 -4.72 3.05
N LEU A 152 -8.20 -3.39 3.07
CA LEU A 152 -8.03 -2.60 4.28
C LEU A 152 -8.82 -1.31 4.15
N LEU A 153 -9.54 -0.95 5.21
CA LEU A 153 -10.16 0.36 5.31
C LEU A 153 -10.29 0.73 6.78
N GLU A 154 -9.44 1.63 7.24
CA GLU A 154 -9.41 2.08 8.63
C GLU A 154 -9.09 3.58 8.73
N LYS A 155 -9.57 4.18 9.81
CA LYS A 155 -9.12 5.47 10.30
C LYS A 155 -8.42 5.25 11.63
N ILE A 156 -7.20 5.75 11.74
CA ILE A 156 -6.37 5.64 12.93
C ILE A 156 -5.76 6.99 13.29
N LYS A 157 -5.12 7.06 14.45
CA LYS A 157 -4.37 8.21 14.91
C LYS A 157 -2.92 7.82 15.17
N ILE A 158 -1.98 8.46 14.49
CA ILE A 158 -0.54 8.24 14.66
C ILE A 158 0.07 9.59 15.06
N ASP A 159 0.74 9.63 16.21
CA ASP A 159 1.37 10.85 16.75
C ASP A 159 0.41 12.06 16.79
N GLY A 160 -0.84 11.81 17.18
CA GLY A 160 -1.88 12.83 17.25
C GLY A 160 -2.47 13.26 15.90
N ARG A 161 -1.99 12.71 14.77
CA ARG A 161 -2.50 13.00 13.42
C ARG A 161 -3.46 11.90 12.96
N GLU A 162 -4.60 12.31 12.41
CA GLU A 162 -5.55 11.38 11.79
C GLU A 162 -4.97 10.86 10.46
N GLN A 163 -5.07 9.56 10.25
CA GLN A 163 -4.71 8.91 8.99
C GLN A 163 -5.84 7.97 8.57
N ILE A 164 -6.19 7.98 7.29
CA ILE A 164 -7.09 6.97 6.70
C ILE A 164 -6.22 6.06 5.84
N ARG A 165 -6.32 4.74 6.05
CA ARG A 165 -5.62 3.73 5.25
C ARG A 165 -6.60 2.98 4.40
N VAL A 166 -6.27 2.84 3.13
CA VAL A 166 -7.09 2.18 2.11
C VAL A 166 -6.23 1.17 1.39
N GLY A 167 -6.37 -0.11 1.72
CA GLY A 167 -5.76 -1.21 0.97
C GLY A 167 -6.62 -1.58 -0.22
N ILE A 168 -5.96 -1.87 -1.34
CA ILE A 168 -6.61 -2.24 -2.59
C ILE A 168 -5.92 -3.45 -3.19
N GLN A 169 -6.73 -4.44 -3.56
CA GLN A 169 -6.27 -5.58 -4.34
C GLN A 169 -6.35 -5.26 -5.83
N TYR A 170 -5.31 -5.65 -6.56
CA TYR A 170 -5.23 -5.43 -7.99
C TYR A 170 -4.42 -6.52 -8.69
N ALA A 171 -4.66 -6.65 -9.98
CA ALA A 171 -3.87 -7.49 -10.87
C ALA A 171 -3.11 -6.62 -11.86
N LYS A 172 -1.86 -6.99 -12.13
CA LYS A 172 -1.06 -6.47 -13.23
C LYS A 172 -1.08 -7.48 -14.36
N LYS A 173 -1.21 -6.99 -15.60
CA LYS A 173 -0.98 -7.78 -16.80
C LYS A 173 0.20 -7.21 -17.57
N TYR A 174 1.19 -8.07 -17.82
CA TYR A 174 2.40 -7.76 -18.57
C TYR A 174 2.21 -8.05 -20.07
N ALA A 175 3.12 -7.53 -20.90
CA ALA A 175 3.10 -7.72 -22.34
C ALA A 175 3.24 -9.20 -22.79
N ASP A 176 3.82 -10.06 -21.94
CA ASP A 176 3.93 -11.51 -22.14
C ASP A 176 2.68 -12.29 -21.65
N GLU A 177 1.58 -11.58 -21.36
CA GLU A 177 0.32 -12.10 -20.84
C GLU A 177 0.39 -12.67 -19.41
N ARG A 178 1.54 -12.53 -18.71
CA ARG A 178 1.65 -12.90 -17.30
C ARG A 178 0.74 -12.02 -16.45
N ILE A 179 0.07 -12.65 -15.49
CA ILE A 179 -0.71 -11.96 -14.45
C ILE A 179 0.03 -12.03 -13.11
N GLU A 180 0.11 -10.89 -12.43
CA GLU A 180 0.58 -10.78 -11.06
C GLU A 180 -0.53 -10.21 -10.19
N ASN A 181 -0.99 -10.99 -9.20
CA ASN A 181 -1.98 -10.57 -8.22
C ASN A 181 -1.27 -10.00 -7.00
N THR A 182 -1.67 -8.80 -6.58
CA THR A 182 -0.98 -8.07 -5.52
C THR A 182 -1.94 -7.11 -4.82
N ALA A 183 -1.47 -6.49 -3.75
CA ALA A 183 -2.20 -5.47 -3.00
C ALA A 183 -1.27 -4.32 -2.66
N ILE A 184 -1.85 -3.16 -2.38
CA ILE A 184 -1.11 -1.96 -1.99
C ILE A 184 -1.99 -1.08 -1.10
N THR A 185 -1.37 -0.33 -0.20
CA THR A 185 -2.03 0.52 0.77
C THR A 185 -1.80 1.99 0.45
N TYR A 186 -2.88 2.76 0.46
CA TYR A 186 -2.87 4.21 0.34
C TYR A 186 -3.05 4.85 1.70
N PHE A 187 -2.24 5.88 1.99
CA PHE A 187 -2.24 6.59 3.25
C PHE A 187 -2.70 8.02 3.02
N PHE A 188 -3.87 8.35 3.55
CA PHE A 188 -4.42 9.69 3.50
C PHE A 188 -4.13 10.43 4.80
N THR A 189 -3.63 11.65 4.69
CA THR A 189 -3.45 12.59 5.81
C THR A 189 -4.00 13.96 5.46
N LYS A 190 -4.26 14.79 6.46
CA LYS A 190 -4.59 16.20 6.25
C LYS A 190 -3.32 17.01 6.03
N ASN A 191 -3.31 17.84 4.99
CA ASN A 191 -2.26 18.82 4.78
C ASN A 191 -2.44 20.04 5.71
N LYS A 192 -1.56 21.04 5.57
CA LYS A 192 -1.59 22.26 6.39
C LYS A 192 -2.89 23.06 6.27
N GLU A 193 -3.61 22.94 5.15
CA GLU A 193 -4.93 23.55 4.95
C GLU A 193 -6.10 22.67 5.46
N GLY A 194 -5.80 21.56 6.12
CA GLY A 194 -6.82 20.62 6.63
C GLY A 194 -7.45 19.74 5.55
N LYS A 195 -6.94 19.75 4.32
CA LYS A 195 -7.46 18.95 3.20
C LYS A 195 -6.80 17.58 3.17
N TRP A 196 -7.60 16.54 2.96
CA TRP A 196 -7.07 15.19 2.76
C TRP A 196 -6.27 15.09 1.46
N ARG A 197 -5.10 14.44 1.57
CA ARG A 197 -4.14 14.17 0.50
C ARG A 197 -3.56 12.77 0.67
N ILE A 198 -3.13 12.17 -0.42
CA ILE A 198 -2.40 10.88 -0.41
C ILE A 198 -0.95 11.19 -0.03
N GLU A 199 -0.59 10.90 1.22
CA GLU A 199 0.76 11.07 1.74
C GLU A 199 1.71 10.01 1.19
N ASN A 200 1.28 8.76 1.28
CA ASN A 200 2.08 7.60 0.92
C ASN A 200 1.24 6.55 0.18
N ILE A 201 1.96 5.68 -0.52
CA ILE A 201 1.46 4.45 -1.13
C ILE A 201 2.56 3.40 -0.88
N ASP A 202 2.24 2.28 -0.22
CA ASP A 202 3.19 1.18 0.07
C ASP A 202 2.55 -0.22 0.08
#